data_AF-A0A3D8WXX0-F1
#
_entry.id   AF-A0A3D8WXX0-F1
#
_cell.length_a   1.000
_cell.length_b   1.000
_cell.length_c   1.000
_cell.angle_alpha   90.00
_cell.angle_beta   90.00
_cell.angle_gamma   90.00
#
_symmetry.space_group_name_H-M   'P 1'
#
loop_
_entity.id
_entity.type
_entity.pdbx_description
1 polymer ?
#
loop_
_entity_poly.entity_id
_entity_poly.type
_entity_poly.pdbx_seq_one_letter_code
_entity_poly.pdbx_strand_id
1 'polypeptide(L)'
;MHFATNEVLRANFSVYASKKQGKLRKKIVRGMLMNYANVKVLYFDDDGTIPNHPRLPVLLYEHVFISKKEKVESIFNSHNWKNSWVGGIYDFHHYHSNSHEALGVISGSARLKLGGHMGENIVVHAGDVLVLPAGTGHMRLQSTADFKVVGAYPEGMDYNLRTGKQTDRPHVVDEIAQVPIPTTDPVYGDKGPLTEWWN
;
A
#
# COMPACT_ATOMS: atom_id res chain seq x y z
N MET A 1 -6.88 19.31 45.54
CA MET A 1 -6.37 20.31 44.56
C MET A 1 -5.80 19.50 43.41
N HIS A 2 -6.52 19.31 42.29
CA HIS A 2 -6.47 20.17 41.08
C HIS A 2 -5.06 20.18 40.45
N PHE A 3 -4.78 19.87 39.17
CA PHE A 3 -5.58 19.60 37.95
C PHE A 3 -4.65 19.05 36.82
N ALA A 4 -5.25 18.34 35.85
CA ALA A 4 -5.04 18.37 34.35
C ALA A 4 -3.62 18.19 33.75
N THR A 5 -3.28 17.15 32.97
CA THR A 5 -3.64 16.74 31.57
C THR A 5 -3.00 17.51 30.40
N ASN A 6 -2.46 16.73 29.44
CA ASN A 6 -2.35 16.92 27.99
C ASN A 6 -1.46 18.03 27.39
N GLU A 7 -0.51 17.61 26.54
CA GLU A 7 -0.12 18.16 25.22
C GLU A 7 1.16 17.39 24.81
N VAL A 8 1.26 16.64 23.70
CA VAL A 8 1.30 17.12 22.32
C VAL A 8 0.86 15.98 21.39
N LEU A 9 -0.36 16.03 20.87
CA LEU A 9 -0.72 15.38 19.61
C LEU A 9 -0.92 16.49 18.60
N ARG A 10 0.05 16.68 17.71
CA ARG A 10 -0.10 17.57 16.56
C ARG A 10 -1.16 16.99 15.64
N ALA A 11 -2.24 17.74 15.44
CA ALA A 11 -3.25 17.45 14.45
C ALA A 11 -2.63 17.56 13.04
N ASN A 12 -2.55 16.45 12.32
CA ASN A 12 -2.24 16.45 10.89
C ASN A 12 -3.52 16.81 10.13
N PHE A 13 -3.56 18.02 9.58
CA PHE A 13 -4.60 18.42 8.64
C PHE A 13 -4.15 18.06 7.22
N SER A 14 -4.84 17.13 6.56
CA SER A 14 -4.67 16.94 5.13
C SER A 14 -5.67 17.83 4.38
N VAL A 15 -5.18 18.84 3.68
CA VAL A 15 -5.97 19.74 2.84
C VAL A 15 -6.00 19.18 1.43
N TYR A 16 -7.10 18.53 1.03
CA TYR A 16 -7.31 18.17 -0.38
C TYR A 16 -7.86 19.39 -1.15
N ALA A 17 -7.07 19.92 -2.08
CA ALA A 17 -7.51 20.92 -3.03
C ALA A 17 -7.80 20.26 -4.38
N SER A 18 -9.08 20.11 -4.73
CA SER A 18 -9.50 19.81 -6.10
C SER A 18 -9.88 21.12 -6.80
N LYS A 19 -9.20 21.46 -7.89
CA LYS A 19 -9.55 22.60 -8.74
C LYS A 19 -10.70 22.20 -9.68
N LYS A 20 -11.90 22.71 -9.41
CA LYS A 20 -12.84 23.10 -10.47
C LYS A 20 -13.63 24.34 -10.03
N GLN A 21 -13.39 25.41 -10.79
CA GLN A 21 -14.17 26.65 -10.94
C GLN A 21 -14.63 27.38 -9.67
N GLY A 22 -13.98 28.53 -9.41
CA GLY A 22 -14.60 29.75 -8.90
C GLY A 22 -15.40 29.70 -7.60
N LYS A 23 -14.80 30.25 -6.53
CA LYS A 23 -15.31 30.52 -5.17
C LYS A 23 -15.19 29.36 -4.18
N LEU A 24 -14.16 29.48 -3.32
CA LEU A 24 -13.97 28.70 -2.10
C LEU A 24 -15.24 28.78 -1.22
N ARG A 25 -15.97 27.68 -1.13
CA ARG A 25 -16.87 27.42 0.00
C ARG A 25 -16.31 26.22 0.75
N LYS A 26 -15.67 26.46 1.90
CA LYS A 26 -15.20 25.42 2.81
C LYS A 26 -16.41 24.66 3.35
N LYS A 27 -16.69 23.47 2.80
CA LYS A 27 -17.67 22.56 3.38
C LYS A 27 -16.94 21.72 4.43
N ILE A 28 -17.10 22.07 5.70
CA ILE A 28 -16.59 21.26 6.81
C ILE A 28 -17.52 20.06 6.91
N VAL A 29 -17.09 18.90 6.45
CA VAL A 29 -17.76 17.63 6.71
C VAL A 29 -17.15 17.08 8.00
N ARG A 30 -17.91 17.11 9.09
CA ARG A 30 -17.58 16.40 10.34
C ARG A 30 -17.81 14.90 10.11
N GLY A 31 -16.85 14.24 9.45
CA GLY A 31 -16.71 12.79 9.52
C GLY A 31 -16.00 12.43 10.82
N MET A 32 -16.47 11.40 11.51
CA MET A 32 -15.86 10.85 12.72
C MET A 32 -14.40 10.49 12.40
N LEU A 33 -13.43 11.24 12.93
CA LEU A 33 -12.00 11.05 12.67
C LEU A 33 -11.55 9.74 13.34
N MET A 34 -11.60 8.64 12.60
CA MET A 34 -10.86 7.43 12.97
C MET A 34 -9.37 7.76 12.85
N ASN A 35 -8.64 7.58 13.95
CA ASN A 35 -7.24 7.95 14.09
C ASN A 35 -6.36 6.89 13.41
N TYR A 36 -6.49 6.75 12.10
CA TYR A 36 -5.64 5.85 11.31
C TYR A 36 -4.22 6.40 11.22
N ALA A 37 -3.25 5.51 10.97
CA ALA A 37 -1.89 5.90 10.65
C ALA A 37 -1.85 6.91 9.48
N ASN A 38 -0.76 7.64 9.33
CA ASN A 38 -0.59 8.48 8.14
C ASN A 38 -0.56 7.56 6.89
N VAL A 39 -1.62 7.63 6.07
CA VAL A 39 -1.72 6.84 4.84
C VAL A 39 -1.46 7.75 3.65
N LYS A 40 -0.40 7.44 2.90
CA LYS A 40 -0.15 8.02 1.57
C LYS A 40 -0.89 7.21 0.52
N VAL A 41 -1.50 7.91 -0.43
CA VAL A 41 -2.29 7.35 -1.53
C VAL A 41 -1.60 7.71 -2.84
N LEU A 42 -1.13 6.72 -3.58
CA LEU A 42 -0.30 6.91 -4.78
C LEU A 42 -0.97 6.26 -5.99
N TYR A 43 -1.15 7.04 -7.05
CA TYR A 43 -1.68 6.56 -8.33
C TYR A 43 -0.56 6.48 -9.36
N PHE A 44 -0.56 5.43 -10.17
CA PHE A 44 0.42 5.22 -11.22
C PHE A 44 -0.30 4.87 -12.53
N ASP A 45 0.09 5.53 -13.61
CA ASP A 45 -0.44 5.28 -14.95
C ASP A 45 0.23 4.07 -15.59
N ASP A 46 -0.43 3.45 -16.56
CA ASP A 46 0.17 2.42 -17.42
C ASP A 46 1.29 3.06 -18.27
N ASP A 47 2.53 2.57 -18.15
CA ASP A 47 3.68 3.06 -18.92
C ASP A 47 3.93 2.28 -20.24
N GLY A 48 3.02 1.38 -20.59
CA GLY A 48 3.08 0.48 -21.74
C GLY A 48 3.78 -0.85 -21.44
N THR A 49 4.67 -0.89 -20.45
CA THR A 49 5.41 -2.09 -20.01
C THR A 49 4.84 -2.62 -18.69
N ILE A 50 4.66 -1.72 -17.73
CA ILE A 50 4.07 -1.95 -16.42
C ILE A 50 2.64 -1.40 -16.44
N PRO A 51 1.62 -2.27 -16.27
CA PRO A 51 0.24 -1.86 -16.46
C PRO A 51 -0.26 -0.96 -15.32
N ASN A 52 0.16 -1.20 -14.08
CA ASN A 52 -0.45 -0.65 -12.87
C ASN A 52 -1.97 -0.92 -12.82
N HIS A 53 -2.63 -0.59 -11.71
CA HIS A 53 -4.08 -0.73 -11.65
C HIS A 53 -4.76 0.55 -12.16
N PRO A 54 -5.73 0.47 -13.09
CA PRO A 54 -6.32 1.67 -13.72
C PRO A 54 -7.17 2.55 -12.80
N ARG A 55 -7.36 2.17 -11.52
CA ARG A 55 -8.34 2.80 -10.61
C ARG A 55 -7.94 2.74 -9.14
N LEU A 56 -7.38 1.61 -8.70
CA LEU A 56 -7.01 1.44 -7.30
C LEU A 56 -5.62 2.05 -7.04
N PRO A 57 -5.47 2.87 -5.99
CA PRO A 57 -4.16 3.41 -5.61
C PRO A 57 -3.35 2.42 -4.79
N VAL A 58 -2.03 2.57 -4.83
CA VAL A 58 -1.14 2.05 -3.79
C VAL A 58 -1.39 2.81 -2.49
N LEU A 59 -1.44 2.07 -1.38
CA LEU A 59 -1.55 2.63 -0.04
C LEU A 59 -0.25 2.38 0.73
N LEU A 60 0.31 3.42 1.32
CA LEU A 60 1.48 3.34 2.20
C LEU A 60 1.10 3.82 3.60
N TYR A 61 1.08 2.90 4.56
CA TYR A 61 0.80 3.12 5.96
C TYR A 61 2.13 3.33 6.67
N GLU A 62 2.38 4.56 7.12
CA GLU A 62 3.65 4.89 7.77
C GLU A 62 3.62 4.52 9.26
N HIS A 63 4.65 3.80 9.70
CA HIS A 63 4.96 3.50 11.10
C HIS A 63 3.91 2.72 11.87
N VAL A 64 2.96 2.07 11.19
CA VAL A 64 1.81 1.42 11.83
C VAL A 64 2.21 0.21 12.70
N PHE A 65 3.34 -0.43 12.41
CA PHE A 65 3.90 -1.52 13.19
C PHE A 65 5.23 -1.19 13.85
N ILE A 66 5.57 0.09 14.06
CA ILE A 66 6.88 0.50 14.59
C ILE A 66 7.26 -0.22 15.92
N SER A 67 6.28 -0.55 16.76
CA SER A 67 6.45 -1.24 18.05
C SER A 67 6.07 -2.72 18.06
N LYS A 68 5.68 -3.30 16.91
CA LYS A 68 5.16 -4.68 16.79
C LYS A 68 5.57 -5.35 15.48
N LYS A 69 6.79 -5.10 15.02
CA LYS A 69 7.31 -5.55 13.71
C LYS A 69 7.30 -7.07 13.59
N GLU A 70 7.56 -7.76 14.70
CA GLU A 70 7.53 -9.21 14.83
C GLU A 70 6.13 -9.82 14.68
N LYS A 71 5.06 -9.01 14.75
CA LYS A 71 3.67 -9.49 14.66
C LYS A 71 3.05 -9.29 13.29
N VAL A 72 3.73 -8.60 12.37
CA VAL A 72 3.18 -8.23 11.04
C VAL A 72 2.54 -9.42 10.35
N GLU A 73 3.24 -10.54 10.24
CA GLU A 73 2.73 -11.75 9.58
C GLU A 73 1.48 -12.31 10.27
N SER A 74 1.51 -12.45 11.60
CA SER A 74 0.33 -12.93 12.34
C SER A 74 -0.87 -11.99 12.23
N ILE A 75 -0.63 -10.67 12.15
CA ILE A 75 -1.70 -9.68 11.98
C ILE A 75 -2.30 -9.76 10.58
N PHE A 76 -1.47 -9.80 9.53
CA PHE A 76 -1.94 -10.01 8.15
C PHE A 76 -2.79 -11.28 8.06
N ASN A 77 -2.26 -12.40 8.56
CA ASN A 77 -2.96 -13.69 8.54
C ASN A 77 -4.29 -13.64 9.31
N SER A 78 -4.36 -12.92 10.43
CA SER A 78 -5.60 -12.74 11.21
C SER A 78 -6.65 -11.90 10.49
N HIS A 79 -6.23 -11.04 9.56
CA HIS A 79 -7.11 -10.24 8.70
C HIS A 79 -7.38 -10.88 7.33
N ASN A 80 -7.14 -12.19 7.22
CA ASN A 80 -7.32 -12.97 5.99
C ASN A 80 -6.39 -12.58 4.84
N TRP A 81 -5.27 -11.91 5.12
CA TRP A 81 -4.16 -11.74 4.18
C TRP A 81 -3.14 -12.85 4.46
N LYS A 82 -3.21 -13.91 3.66
CA LYS A 82 -2.52 -15.19 3.90
C LYS A 82 -1.52 -15.48 2.80
N ASN A 83 -1.13 -16.75 2.65
CA ASN A 83 -0.07 -17.19 1.75
C ASN A 83 1.21 -16.38 2.00
N SER A 84 1.53 -16.19 3.28
CA SER A 84 2.54 -15.25 3.72
C SER A 84 3.95 -15.81 3.57
N TRP A 85 4.90 -14.91 3.36
CA TRP A 85 6.31 -15.23 3.22
C TRP A 85 7.17 -14.12 3.82
N VAL A 86 8.42 -14.45 4.16
CA VAL A 86 9.41 -13.48 4.68
C VAL A 86 10.61 -13.43 3.74
N GLY A 87 10.98 -12.24 3.28
CA GLY A 87 12.05 -12.09 2.30
C GLY A 87 12.40 -10.64 1.99
N GLY A 88 13.01 -10.43 0.82
CA GLY A 88 13.28 -9.11 0.26
C GLY A 88 12.43 -8.84 -0.97
N ILE A 89 12.57 -7.64 -1.53
CA ILE A 89 11.95 -7.25 -2.81
C ILE A 89 13.01 -7.35 -3.91
N TYR A 90 12.64 -7.90 -5.07
CA TYR A 90 13.54 -8.02 -6.22
C TYR A 90 14.07 -6.66 -6.69
N ASP A 91 15.26 -6.65 -7.26
CA ASP A 91 15.94 -5.47 -7.81
C ASP A 91 15.62 -5.18 -9.27
N PHE A 92 14.64 -5.89 -9.83
CA PHE A 92 14.06 -5.62 -11.15
C PHE A 92 12.56 -5.39 -11.02
N HIS A 93 11.99 -4.61 -11.96
CA HIS A 93 10.55 -4.37 -12.00
C HIS A 93 9.78 -5.67 -12.18
N HIS A 94 8.89 -5.93 -11.22
CA HIS A 94 7.94 -7.02 -11.28
C HIS A 94 6.56 -6.57 -10.77
N TYR A 95 5.55 -7.37 -11.08
CA TYR A 95 4.19 -7.20 -10.58
C TYR A 95 3.45 -8.54 -10.57
N HIS A 96 2.34 -8.56 -9.84
CA HIS A 96 1.35 -9.63 -9.83
C HIS A 96 0.12 -9.15 -10.59
N SER A 97 -0.24 -9.80 -11.70
CA SER A 97 -1.45 -9.42 -12.45
C SER A 97 -2.72 -10.08 -11.92
N ASN A 98 -2.59 -11.15 -11.14
CA ASN A 98 -3.70 -11.98 -10.67
C ASN A 98 -4.04 -11.80 -9.18
N SER A 99 -3.32 -10.97 -8.44
CA SER A 99 -3.52 -10.79 -7.00
C SER A 99 -3.07 -9.40 -6.52
N HIS A 100 -3.72 -8.90 -5.47
CA HIS A 100 -3.24 -7.76 -4.70
C HIS A 100 -2.20 -8.23 -3.68
N GLU A 101 -1.30 -7.34 -3.26
CA GLU A 101 -0.22 -7.71 -2.34
C GLU A 101 -0.10 -6.72 -1.19
N ALA A 102 0.07 -7.24 0.03
CA ALA A 102 0.48 -6.45 1.18
C ALA A 102 1.94 -6.77 1.51
N LEU A 103 2.76 -5.73 1.69
CA LEU A 103 4.15 -5.82 2.10
C LEU A 103 4.35 -5.05 3.41
N GLY A 104 4.60 -5.76 4.51
CA GLY A 104 4.94 -5.14 5.80
C GLY A 104 6.44 -5.17 6.04
N VAL A 105 7.08 -4.01 6.22
CA VAL A 105 8.52 -3.92 6.45
C VAL A 105 8.83 -4.29 7.89
N ILE A 106 9.55 -5.38 8.11
CA ILE A 106 9.84 -5.91 9.46
C ILE A 106 11.26 -5.58 9.94
N SER A 107 12.18 -5.28 9.03
CA SER A 107 13.59 -4.97 9.35
C SER A 107 14.21 -4.05 8.29
N GLY A 108 15.18 -3.23 8.71
CA GLY A 108 15.93 -2.35 7.83
C GLY A 108 15.11 -1.23 7.17
N SER A 109 15.61 -0.76 6.03
CA SER A 109 14.95 0.21 5.14
C SER A 109 15.33 -0.02 3.69
N ALA A 110 14.48 0.45 2.78
CA ALA A 110 14.73 0.37 1.34
C ALA A 110 14.23 1.60 0.60
N ARG A 111 14.91 1.91 -0.51
CA ARG A 111 14.39 2.80 -1.55
C ARG A 111 13.80 1.92 -2.64
N LEU A 112 12.51 2.08 -2.90
CA LEU A 112 11.77 1.33 -3.91
C LEU A 112 11.38 2.24 -5.07
N LYS A 113 11.28 1.70 -6.28
CA LYS A 113 10.62 2.33 -7.42
C LYS A 113 9.27 1.67 -7.59
N LEU A 114 8.19 2.43 -7.45
CA LEU A 114 6.82 1.97 -7.70
C LEU A 114 6.29 2.57 -8.99
N GLY A 115 5.33 1.90 -9.65
CA GLY A 115 4.61 2.42 -10.81
C GLY A 115 5.33 2.25 -12.16
N GLY A 116 6.37 1.42 -12.23
CA GLY A 116 7.17 1.27 -13.45
C GLY A 116 8.18 2.40 -13.68
N HIS A 117 8.66 2.56 -14.91
CA HIS A 117 9.76 3.49 -15.22
C HIS A 117 9.36 4.94 -14.95
N MET A 118 8.10 5.27 -15.26
CA MET A 118 7.54 6.61 -15.08
C MET A 118 7.00 6.88 -13.67
N GLY A 119 7.02 5.88 -12.78
CA GLY A 119 6.49 6.03 -11.43
C GLY A 119 7.44 6.71 -10.45
N GLU A 120 7.24 6.47 -9.16
CA GLU A 120 7.89 7.24 -8.08
C GLU A 120 8.90 6.43 -7.26
N ASN A 121 9.91 7.13 -6.75
CA ASN A 121 10.85 6.57 -5.79
C ASN A 121 10.34 6.84 -4.38
N ILE A 122 10.10 5.79 -3.61
CA ILE A 122 9.69 5.89 -2.20
C ILE A 122 10.76 5.31 -1.28
N VAL A 123 10.79 5.78 -0.04
CA VAL A 123 11.61 5.19 1.02
C VAL A 123 10.67 4.56 2.03
N VAL A 124 10.97 3.32 2.42
CA VAL A 124 10.21 2.58 3.44
C VAL A 124 11.13 2.13 4.56
N HIS A 125 10.57 2.10 5.76
CA HIS A 125 11.26 1.75 6.98
C HIS A 125 10.53 0.65 7.74
N ALA A 126 11.27 -0.11 8.54
CA ALA A 126 10.70 -1.14 9.39
C ALA A 126 9.58 -0.58 10.29
N GLY A 127 8.37 -1.11 10.13
CA GLY A 127 7.11 -0.62 10.71
C GLY A 127 6.11 -0.10 9.68
N ASP A 128 6.53 0.17 8.45
CA ASP A 128 5.66 0.62 7.36
C ASP A 128 4.97 -0.56 6.66
N VAL A 129 3.80 -0.31 6.06
CA VAL A 129 3.08 -1.28 5.23
C VAL A 129 2.72 -0.67 3.88
N LEU A 130 2.99 -1.39 2.82
CA LEU A 130 2.52 -1.10 1.47
C LEU A 130 1.36 -2.04 1.14
N VAL A 131 0.33 -1.54 0.48
CA VAL A 131 -0.68 -2.37 -0.18
C VAL A 131 -0.72 -2.00 -1.65
N LEU A 132 -0.44 -3.00 -2.48
CA LEU A 132 -0.21 -2.90 -3.91
C LEU A 132 -1.41 -3.51 -4.66
N PRO A 133 -2.17 -2.71 -5.41
CA PRO A 133 -3.13 -3.22 -6.37
C PRO A 133 -2.47 -4.17 -7.38
N ALA A 134 -3.24 -5.10 -7.94
CA ALA A 134 -2.78 -5.96 -9.01
C ALA A 134 -2.27 -5.11 -10.18
N GLY A 135 -1.15 -5.51 -10.77
CA GLY A 135 -0.47 -4.77 -11.84
C GLY A 135 0.54 -3.72 -11.38
N THR A 136 0.59 -3.38 -10.09
CA THR A 136 1.54 -2.38 -9.58
C THR A 136 2.98 -2.85 -9.76
N GLY A 137 3.70 -2.22 -10.68
CA GLY A 137 5.12 -2.51 -10.88
C GLY A 137 5.93 -1.97 -9.72
N HIS A 138 6.80 -2.81 -9.16
CA HIS A 138 7.67 -2.41 -8.06
C HIS A 138 9.03 -3.08 -8.14
N MET A 139 10.05 -2.41 -7.61
CA MET A 139 11.39 -2.96 -7.44
C MET A 139 12.18 -2.26 -6.33
N ARG A 140 13.18 -2.96 -5.81
CA ARG A 140 14.15 -2.44 -4.85
C ARG A 140 15.32 -1.78 -5.59
N LEU A 141 15.49 -0.47 -5.40
CA LEU A 141 16.66 0.26 -5.90
C LEU A 141 17.87 0.08 -4.98
N GLN A 142 17.63 0.23 -3.67
CA GLN A 142 18.66 0.18 -2.64
C GLN A 142 18.01 -0.32 -1.34
N SER A 143 18.82 -0.95 -0.49
CA SER A 143 18.36 -1.35 0.85
C SER A 143 19.52 -1.44 1.83
N THR A 144 19.20 -1.38 3.13
CA THR A 144 20.13 -1.82 4.17
C THR A 144 20.33 -3.35 4.08
N ALA A 145 21.43 -3.84 4.64
CA ALA A 145 21.80 -5.26 4.59
C ALA A 145 20.78 -6.18 5.31
N ASP A 146 20.07 -5.63 6.28
CA ASP A 146 19.07 -6.30 7.11
C ASP A 146 17.62 -6.11 6.62
N PHE A 147 17.42 -5.50 5.44
CA PHE A 147 16.08 -5.23 4.92
C PHE A 147 15.27 -6.51 4.69
N LYS A 148 14.10 -6.58 5.32
CA LYS A 148 13.15 -7.68 5.16
C LYS A 148 11.71 -7.19 5.22
N VAL A 149 10.86 -7.87 4.46
CA VAL A 149 9.42 -7.68 4.41
C VAL A 149 8.70 -9.00 4.71
N VAL A 150 7.46 -8.89 5.18
CA VAL A 150 6.44 -9.94 5.09
C VAL A 150 5.57 -9.60 3.89
N GLY A 151 5.45 -10.52 2.94
CA GLY A 151 4.43 -10.46 1.90
C GLY A 151 3.22 -11.31 2.25
N ALA A 152 2.04 -10.87 1.85
CA ALA A 152 0.79 -11.62 2.00
C ALA A 152 -0.25 -11.18 0.96
N TYR A 153 -1.22 -12.05 0.69
CA TYR A 153 -2.20 -11.90 -0.37
C TYR A 153 -3.63 -12.09 0.17
N PRO A 154 -4.63 -11.35 -0.35
CA PRO A 154 -6.01 -11.50 0.07
C PRO A 154 -6.48 -12.95 0.00
N GLU A 155 -7.12 -13.42 1.06
CA GLU A 155 -7.67 -14.76 1.21
C GLU A 155 -6.67 -15.91 1.01
N GLY A 156 -5.38 -15.60 0.90
CA GLY A 156 -4.34 -16.57 0.54
C GLY A 156 -4.28 -16.90 -0.95
N MET A 157 -4.72 -15.98 -1.83
CA MET A 157 -4.59 -16.13 -3.27
C MET A 157 -3.15 -16.48 -3.70
N ASP A 158 -3.06 -17.31 -4.73
CA ASP A 158 -1.80 -17.53 -5.45
C ASP A 158 -1.44 -16.30 -6.28
N TYR A 159 -0.14 -16.10 -6.50
CA TYR A 159 0.38 -14.96 -7.22
C TYR A 159 1.31 -15.39 -8.35
N ASN A 160 1.19 -14.75 -9.51
CA ASN A 160 2.10 -14.92 -10.62
C ASN A 160 3.23 -13.89 -10.57
N LEU A 161 4.38 -14.11 -11.22
CA LEU A 161 5.42 -13.07 -11.31
C LEU A 161 5.55 -12.64 -12.77
N ARG A 162 5.27 -11.36 -13.04
CA ARG A 162 5.42 -10.73 -14.35
C ARG A 162 6.53 -9.69 -14.32
N THR A 163 7.25 -9.55 -15.42
CA THR A 163 8.38 -8.60 -15.55
C THR A 163 8.14 -7.57 -16.66
N GLY A 164 6.90 -7.45 -17.14
CA GLY A 164 6.53 -6.50 -18.20
C GLY A 164 6.94 -6.95 -19.61
N LYS A 165 6.94 -8.25 -19.92
CA LYS A 165 7.22 -8.70 -21.29
C LYS A 165 6.07 -8.28 -22.20
N GLN A 166 6.38 -7.78 -23.39
CA GLN A 166 5.35 -7.36 -24.34
C GLN A 166 4.37 -8.49 -24.69
N THR A 167 4.83 -9.74 -24.70
CA THR A 167 4.03 -10.93 -24.97
C THR A 167 2.98 -11.24 -23.89
N ASP A 168 3.12 -10.67 -22.69
CA ASP A 168 2.12 -10.81 -21.62
C ASP A 168 0.86 -9.97 -21.90
N ARG A 169 0.95 -8.97 -22.78
CA ARG A 169 -0.20 -8.16 -23.20
C ARG A 169 -0.95 -8.82 -24.38
N PRO A 170 -2.29 -8.73 -24.43
CA PRO A 170 -3.18 -7.93 -23.57
C PRO A 170 -3.66 -8.64 -22.29
N HIS A 171 -3.45 -9.96 -22.17
CA HIS A 171 -4.00 -10.81 -21.11
C HIS A 171 -3.85 -10.22 -19.69
N VAL A 172 -2.69 -9.66 -19.35
CA VAL A 172 -2.45 -9.10 -18.01
C VAL A 172 -3.40 -7.95 -17.66
N VAL A 173 -3.86 -7.15 -18.63
CA VAL A 173 -4.79 -6.05 -18.38
C VAL A 173 -6.16 -6.59 -17.97
N ASP A 174 -6.63 -7.63 -18.66
CA ASP A 174 -7.88 -8.30 -18.34
C ASP A 174 -7.80 -9.04 -17.00
N GLU A 175 -6.68 -9.69 -16.72
CA GLU A 175 -6.43 -10.40 -15.45
C GLU A 175 -6.47 -9.42 -14.25
N ILE A 176 -5.80 -8.26 -14.37
CA ILE A 176 -5.80 -7.22 -13.33
C ILE A 176 -7.21 -6.72 -13.03
N ALA A 177 -8.02 -6.49 -14.07
CA ALA A 177 -9.39 -5.99 -13.93
C ALA A 177 -10.33 -7.00 -13.25
N GLN A 178 -9.99 -8.29 -13.25
CA GLN A 178 -10.77 -9.37 -12.65
C GLN A 178 -10.36 -9.70 -11.21
N VAL A 179 -9.27 -9.13 -10.70
CA VAL A 179 -8.84 -9.39 -9.32
C VAL A 179 -9.89 -8.84 -8.34
N PRO A 180 -10.44 -9.67 -7.44
CA PRO A 180 -11.44 -9.23 -6.48
C PRO A 180 -10.87 -8.21 -5.49
N ILE A 181 -11.64 -7.15 -5.24
CA ILE A 181 -11.31 -6.18 -4.18
C ILE A 181 -11.51 -6.88 -2.83
N PRO A 182 -10.48 -6.90 -1.95
CA PRO A 182 -10.56 -7.56 -0.67
C PRO A 182 -11.53 -6.85 0.27
N THR A 183 -12.23 -7.62 1.11
CA THR A 183 -13.18 -7.09 2.10
C THR A 183 -12.51 -6.63 3.39
N THR A 184 -11.22 -6.92 3.57
CA THR A 184 -10.45 -6.60 4.77
C THR A 184 -9.18 -5.82 4.45
N ASP A 185 -8.85 -4.89 5.34
CA ASP A 185 -7.57 -4.18 5.38
C ASP A 185 -6.51 -5.06 6.07
N PRO A 186 -5.28 -5.20 5.51
CA PRO A 186 -4.26 -6.07 6.11
C PRO A 186 -3.81 -5.60 7.50
N VAL A 187 -3.95 -4.31 7.79
CA VAL A 187 -3.52 -3.69 9.05
C VAL A 187 -4.66 -3.61 10.06
N TYR A 188 -5.88 -3.31 9.61
CA TYR A 188 -7.01 -2.99 10.48
C TYR A 188 -8.23 -3.94 10.36
N GLY A 189 -8.14 -4.99 9.56
CA GLY A 189 -9.24 -5.94 9.36
C GLY A 189 -10.44 -5.30 8.69
N ASP A 190 -11.65 -5.52 9.21
CA ASP A 190 -12.92 -5.09 8.59
C ASP A 190 -13.10 -3.57 8.52
N LYS A 191 -12.20 -2.77 9.12
CA LYS A 191 -12.31 -1.31 9.20
C LYS A 191 -10.96 -0.67 9.01
N GLY A 192 -10.60 -0.37 7.76
CA GLY A 192 -9.34 0.31 7.49
C GLY A 192 -9.36 1.20 6.25
N PRO A 193 -8.33 2.06 6.09
CA PRO A 193 -8.16 2.90 4.93
C PRO A 193 -8.29 2.16 3.59
N LEU A 194 -7.87 0.88 3.50
CA LEU A 194 -8.04 0.11 2.27
C LEU A 194 -9.51 0.02 1.87
N THR A 195 -10.37 -0.39 2.80
CA THR A 195 -11.80 -0.54 2.54
C THR A 195 -12.48 0.80 2.25
N GLU A 196 -11.87 1.93 2.59
CA GLU A 196 -12.39 3.26 2.23
C GLU A 196 -11.92 3.72 0.85
N TRP A 197 -10.65 3.48 0.51
CA TRP A 197 -10.04 3.95 -0.74
C TRP A 197 -10.29 3.02 -1.94
N TRP A 198 -10.57 1.74 -1.71
CA TRP A 198 -10.78 0.75 -2.77
C TRP A 198 -12.28 0.42 -2.99
N ASN A 199 -13.20 1.20 -2.41
CA ASN A 199 -14.65 1.08 -2.62
C ASN A 199 -15.14 1.72 -3.92
#